data_AF-A0A7S2H5G5-F1
#
_entry.id   AF-A0A7S2H5G5-F1
#
_cell.length_a   1.000
_cell.length_b   1.000
_cell.length_c   1.000
_cell.angle_alpha   90.00
_cell.angle_beta   90.00
_cell.angle_gamma   90.00
#
_symmetry.space_group_name_H-M   'P 1'
#
loop_
_entity.id
_entity.type
_entity.pdbx_description
1 polymer ?
#
loop_
_entity_poly.entity_id
_entity_poly.type
_entity_poly.pdbx_seq_one_letter_code
_entity_poly.pdbx_strand_id
1 'polypeptide(L)'
;MKLYTFQFRVLLEQLFPEVHRHFVENNVTPELYATRWILTIFTQPLPFAAAARVWDLIFCDGLQALVLIALANVKLLRRRLLRLSTEGALELLSMRGEEKPPSGGSLVDTALGLRLTSSPCGPGLEGRL
;
A
#
# COMPACT_ATOMS: atom_id res chain seq x y z
N MET A 1 -3.57 2.78 -14.77
CA MET A 1 -2.42 2.66 -13.85
C MET A 1 -2.14 3.94 -13.06
N LYS A 2 -1.99 5.13 -13.69
CA LYS A 2 -1.81 6.41 -12.97
C LYS A 2 -2.90 6.71 -11.92
N LEU A 3 -4.14 6.28 -12.16
CA LEU A 3 -5.25 6.40 -11.21
C LEU A 3 -4.97 5.72 -9.86
N TYR A 4 -4.45 4.48 -9.86
CA TYR A 4 -4.21 3.74 -8.63
C TYR A 4 -3.03 4.32 -7.84
N THR A 5 -1.98 4.80 -8.52
CA THR A 5 -0.88 5.51 -7.86
C THR A 5 -1.36 6.81 -7.23
N PHE A 6 -2.25 7.53 -7.91
CA PHE A 6 -2.89 8.74 -7.37
C PHE A 6 -3.75 8.44 -6.14
N GLN A 7 -4.63 7.43 -6.23
CA GLN A 7 -5.46 6.99 -5.11
C GLN A 7 -4.61 6.57 -3.91
N PHE A 8 -3.54 5.80 -4.16
CA PHE A 8 -2.58 5.42 -3.13
C PHE A 8 -1.96 6.64 -2.46
N ARG A 9 -1.49 7.64 -3.22
CA ARG A 9 -0.90 8.86 -2.67
C ARG A 9 -1.88 9.62 -1.76
N VAL A 10 -3.11 9.82 -2.22
CA VAL A 10 -4.15 10.51 -1.43
C VAL A 10 -4.45 9.75 -0.14
N LEU A 11 -4.62 8.43 -0.21
CA LEU A 11 -4.92 7.61 0.96
C LEU A 11 -3.72 7.49 1.91
N LEU A 12 -2.48 7.50 1.40
CA LEU A 12 -1.26 7.51 2.21
C LEU A 12 -1.21 8.77 3.07
N GLU A 13 -1.51 9.93 2.48
CA GLU A 13 -1.58 11.21 3.19
C GLU A 13 -2.68 11.21 4.26
N GLN A 14 -3.86 10.65 3.97
CA GLN A 14 -4.98 10.61 4.90
C GLN A 14 -4.77 9.61 6.06
N LEU A 15 -4.27 8.41 5.76
CA LEU A 15 -4.20 7.32 6.74
C LEU A 15 -2.88 7.27 7.52
N PHE A 16 -1.79 7.75 6.91
CA PHE A 16 -0.45 7.73 7.51
C PHE A 16 0.26 9.08 7.31
N PRO A 17 -0.30 10.19 7.84
CA PRO A 17 0.23 11.53 7.63
C PRO A 17 1.68 11.69 8.10
N GLU A 18 2.07 10.98 9.17
CA GLU A 18 3.46 10.97 9.64
C GLU A 18 4.45 10.37 8.63
N VAL A 19 4.05 9.31 7.92
CA VAL A 19 4.89 8.69 6.88
C VAL A 19 4.94 9.58 5.66
N HIS A 20 3.78 10.13 5.27
CA HIS A 20 3.70 11.06 4.15
C HIS A 20 4.60 12.28 4.37
N ARG A 21 4.54 12.92 5.55
CA ARG A 21 5.39 14.05 5.88
C ARG A 21 6.87 13.69 5.84
N HIS A 22 7.26 12.57 6.47
CA HIS A 22 8.64 12.08 6.44
C HIS A 22 9.13 11.87 5.00
N PHE A 23 8.28 11.31 4.13
CA PHE A 23 8.60 11.10 2.73
C PHE A 23 8.77 12.41 1.96
N VAL A 24 7.89 13.40 2.19
CA VAL A 24 8.02 14.74 1.59
C VAL A 24 9.33 15.42 2.02
N GLU A 25 9.66 15.40 3.31
CA GLU A 25 10.90 15.97 3.85
C GLU A 25 12.16 15.31 3.25
N ASN A 26 12.07 14.02 2.93
CA ASN A 26 13.16 13.22 2.35
C ASN A 26 13.10 13.11 0.82
N ASN A 27 12.24 13.86 0.13
CA ASN A 27 12.03 13.80 -1.33
C ASN A 27 11.69 12.39 -1.87
N VAL A 28 11.05 11.55 -1.05
CA VAL A 28 10.58 10.21 -1.43
C VAL A 28 9.17 10.31 -2.01
N THR A 29 9.05 10.36 -3.33
CA THR A 29 7.73 10.42 -3.97
C THR A 29 7.16 9.02 -4.24
N PRO A 30 5.82 8.82 -4.14
CA PRO A 30 5.17 7.54 -4.45
C PRO A 30 5.52 6.97 -5.82
N GLU A 31 5.81 7.82 -6.80
CA GLU A 31 6.18 7.43 -8.15
C GLU A 31 7.47 6.59 -8.19
N LEU A 32 8.41 6.82 -7.25
CA LEU A 32 9.70 6.12 -7.16
C LEU A 32 9.57 4.65 -6.75
N TYR A 33 8.53 4.28 -6.00
CA TYR A 33 8.38 2.93 -5.46
C TYR A 33 7.02 2.29 -5.79
N ALA A 34 5.91 3.01 -5.64
CA ALA A 34 4.57 2.46 -5.75
C ALA A 34 4.18 2.13 -7.19
N THR A 35 4.72 2.86 -8.17
CA THR A 35 4.53 2.56 -9.60
C THR A 35 4.90 1.11 -9.91
N ARG A 36 6.02 0.63 -9.37
CA ARG A 36 6.48 -0.74 -9.59
C ARG A 36 5.51 -1.75 -8.98
N TRP A 37 5.08 -1.52 -7.74
CA TRP A 37 4.13 -2.41 -7.08
C TRP A 37 2.81 -2.53 -7.84
N ILE A 38 2.30 -1.40 -8.33
CA ILE A 38 1.02 -1.32 -9.03
C ILE A 38 1.11 -1.95 -10.43
N LEU A 39 2.15 -1.62 -11.21
CA LEU A 39 2.34 -2.18 -12.55
C LEU A 39 2.60 -3.67 -12.53
N THR A 40 3.30 -4.15 -11.50
CA THR A 40 3.64 -5.58 -11.37
C THR A 40 2.61 -6.35 -10.57
N ILE A 41 1.54 -5.72 -10.05
CA ILE A 41 0.53 -6.36 -9.20
C ILE A 41 1.19 -7.17 -8.07
N PHE A 42 2.23 -6.59 -7.45
CA PHE A 42 3.06 -7.22 -6.43
C PHE A 42 3.69 -8.59 -6.81
N THR A 43 3.77 -8.96 -8.10
CA THR A 43 4.39 -10.21 -8.57
C THR A 43 5.90 -10.27 -8.33
N GLN A 44 6.61 -9.16 -8.54
CA GLN A 44 8.06 -9.07 -8.41
C GLN A 44 8.60 -8.80 -6.99
N PRO A 45 7.94 -8.00 -6.13
CA PRO A 45 8.48 -7.72 -4.80
C PRO A 45 8.23 -8.83 -3.77
N LEU A 46 7.39 -9.83 -4.06
CA LEU A 46 6.99 -10.87 -3.09
C LEU A 46 7.40 -12.28 -3.54
N PRO A 47 7.71 -13.19 -2.61
CA PRO A 47 7.76 -14.61 -2.89
C PRO A 47 6.42 -15.09 -3.47
N PHE A 48 6.44 -16.04 -4.40
CA PHE A 48 5.23 -16.50 -5.12
C PHE A 48 4.05 -16.83 -4.20
N ALA A 49 4.31 -17.53 -3.08
CA ALA A 49 3.27 -17.88 -2.11
C ALA A 49 2.57 -16.65 -1.49
N ALA A 50 3.29 -15.56 -1.29
CA ALA A 50 2.72 -14.31 -0.79
C ALA A 50 1.99 -13.55 -1.91
N ALA A 51 2.55 -13.51 -3.12
CA ALA A 51 1.92 -12.91 -4.29
C ALA A 51 0.58 -13.59 -4.61
N ALA A 52 0.50 -14.92 -4.55
CA ALA A 52 -0.72 -15.68 -4.78
C ALA A 52 -1.87 -15.25 -3.84
N ARG A 53 -1.59 -15.05 -2.54
CA ARG A 53 -2.59 -14.59 -1.57
C ARG A 53 -3.08 -13.17 -1.85
N VAL A 54 -2.16 -12.29 -2.28
CA VAL A 54 -2.52 -10.95 -2.73
C VAL A 54 -3.41 -11.03 -3.98
N TRP A 55 -3.12 -11.93 -4.92
CA TRP A 55 -3.95 -12.12 -6.11
C TRP A 55 -5.32 -12.69 -5.80
N ASP A 56 -5.45 -13.62 -4.85
CA ASP A 56 -6.76 -14.12 -4.40
C ASP A 56 -7.68 -12.94 -4.02
N LEU A 57 -7.16 -12.00 -3.22
CA LEU A 57 -7.92 -10.80 -2.83
C LEU A 57 -8.24 -9.88 -4.02
N ILE A 58 -7.29 -9.71 -4.95
CA ILE A 58 -7.50 -8.89 -6.15
C ILE A 58 -8.52 -9.52 -7.09
N PHE A 59 -8.56 -10.84 -7.22
CA PHE A 59 -9.55 -11.53 -8.05
C PHE A 59 -10.94 -11.50 -7.41
N CYS A 60 -11.03 -11.58 -6.07
CA CYS A 60 -12.31 -11.48 -5.37
C CYS A 60 -12.90 -10.06 -5.40
N ASP A 61 -12.09 -9.03 -5.17
CA ASP A 61 -12.59 -7.67 -4.94
C ASP A 61 -12.21 -6.65 -6.02
N GLY A 62 -11.51 -7.11 -7.06
CA GLY A 62 -11.01 -6.29 -8.15
C GLY A 62 -9.75 -5.50 -7.82
N LEU A 63 -9.31 -4.70 -8.80
CA LEU A 63 -8.05 -3.96 -8.75
C LEU A 63 -7.98 -2.87 -7.66
N GLN A 64 -9.10 -2.50 -7.04
CA GLN A 64 -9.09 -1.59 -5.89
C GLN A 64 -8.35 -2.19 -4.68
N ALA A 65 -8.36 -3.53 -4.55
CA ALA A 65 -7.57 -4.24 -3.54
C ALA A 65 -6.06 -3.96 -3.66
N LEU A 66 -5.57 -3.63 -4.86
CA LEU A 66 -4.16 -3.32 -5.10
C LEU A 66 -3.70 -2.09 -4.30
N VAL A 67 -4.54 -1.05 -4.22
CA VAL A 67 -4.24 0.17 -3.46
C VAL A 67 -4.19 -0.14 -1.96
N LEU A 68 -5.12 -0.97 -1.47
CA LEU A 68 -5.17 -1.36 -0.06
C LEU A 68 -3.99 -2.23 0.34
N ILE A 69 -3.55 -3.14 -0.53
CA ILE A 69 -2.34 -3.93 -0.31
C ILE A 69 -1.09 -3.05 -0.29
N ALA A 70 -1.02 -2.03 -1.16
CA ALA A 70 0.08 -1.06 -1.11
C ALA A 70 0.09 -0.25 0.20
N LEU A 71 -1.08 0.19 0.68
CA LEU A 71 -1.21 0.87 1.97
C LEU A 71 -0.87 -0.06 3.14
N ALA A 72 -1.28 -1.34 3.07
CA ALA A 72 -0.93 -2.35 4.05
C ALA A 72 0.58 -2.57 4.13
N ASN A 73 1.26 -2.63 2.98
CA ASN A 73 2.71 -2.73 2.92
C ASN A 73 3.38 -1.55 3.65
N VAL A 74 2.95 -0.31 3.37
CA VAL A 74 3.45 0.87 4.08
C VAL A 74 3.14 0.80 5.57
N LYS A 75 1.93 0.40 5.97
CA LYS A 75 1.53 0.27 7.38
C LYS A 75 2.43 -0.69 8.15
N LEU A 76 2.75 -1.84 7.55
CA LEU A 76 3.63 -2.85 8.16
C LEU A 76 5.07 -2.34 8.30
N LEU A 77 5.54 -1.53 7.34
CA LEU A 77 6.89 -1.00 7.32
C LEU A 77 7.03 0.37 8.03
N ARG A 78 5.93 1.03 8.36
CA ARG A 78 5.87 2.42 8.88
C ARG A 78 6.91 2.73 9.96
N ARG A 79 6.99 1.89 11.00
CA ARG A 79 7.90 2.13 12.14
C ARG A 79 9.37 2.20 11.71
N ARG A 80 9.73 1.47 10.65
CA ARG A 80 11.08 1.42 10.10
C ARG A 80 11.29 2.57 9.12
N LEU A 81 10.33 2.84 8.25
CA LEU A 81 10.36 3.94 7.29
C LEU A 81 10.63 5.29 7.97
N LEU A 82 9.99 5.53 9.12
CA LEU A 82 10.17 6.76 9.92
C LEU A 82 11.57 6.92 10.55
N ARG A 83 12.44 5.91 10.48
CA ARG A 83 13.81 5.94 11.01
C ARG A 83 14.89 5.93 9.93
N LEU A 84 14.51 5.77 8.67
CA LEU A 84 15.44 5.63 7.55
C LEU A 84 15.56 6.94 6.78
N SER A 85 16.76 7.16 6.20
CA SER A 85 16.96 8.20 5.19
C SER A 85 16.24 7.85 3.88
N THR A 86 16.26 8.78 2.92
CA THR A 86 15.74 8.59 1.57
C THR A 86 16.20 7.27 0.94
N GLU A 87 17.50 6.99 0.90
CA GLU A 87 18.04 5.78 0.26
C GLU A 87 17.56 4.52 0.97
N GLY A 88 17.65 4.48 2.30
CA GLY A 88 17.24 3.32 3.09
C GLY A 88 15.74 3.05 2.98
N ALA A 89 14.91 4.10 2.94
CA ALA A 89 13.48 3.97 2.72
C ALA A 89 13.19 3.40 1.32
N LEU A 90 13.83 3.92 0.26
CA LEU A 90 13.64 3.42 -1.11
C LEU A 90 14.13 1.98 -1.28
N GLU A 91 15.24 1.60 -0.64
CA GLU A 91 15.75 0.24 -0.63
C GLU A 91 14.75 -0.73 0.04
N LEU A 92 14.25 -0.34 1.22
CA LEU A 92 13.25 -1.11 1.95
C LEU A 92 11.96 -1.29 1.15
N LEU A 93 11.46 -0.20 0.55
CA LEU A 93 10.24 -0.21 -0.26
C LEU A 93 10.41 -0.96 -1.58
N SER A 94 11.63 -1.00 -2.13
CA SER A 94 11.95 -1.76 -3.33
C SER A 94 11.92 -3.27 -3.12
N MET A 95 11.86 -3.73 -1.86
CA MET A 95 11.92 -5.15 -1.47
C MET A 95 13.14 -5.85 -2.10
N ARG A 96 14.24 -5.08 -2.22
CA ARG A 96 15.52 -5.51 -2.81
C ARG A 96 16.56 -5.87 -1.75
N GLY A 97 16.33 -5.53 -0.49
CA GLY A 97 17.22 -5.88 0.61
C GLY A 97 17.07 -7.34 1.06
N GLU A 98 18.09 -7.85 1.78
CA GLU A 98 18.18 -9.16 2.44
C GLU A 98 17.08 -9.41 3.50
N GLU A 99 16.23 -8.43 3.76
CA GLU A 99 15.21 -8.52 4.79
C GLU A 99 13.97 -9.27 4.31
N LYS A 100 13.48 -10.17 5.16
CA LYS A 100 12.28 -10.97 4.88
C LYS A 100 11.08 -10.05 4.64
N PRO A 101 10.47 -10.06 3.44
CA PRO A 101 9.32 -9.22 3.15
C PRO A 101 8.11 -9.63 4.01
N PRO A 102 7.11 -8.74 4.17
CA PRO A 102 5.87 -9.09 4.85
C PRO A 102 5.25 -10.36 4.26
N SER A 103 4.72 -11.24 5.11
CA SER A 103 4.02 -12.42 4.63
C SER A 103 2.73 -12.01 3.91
N GLY A 104 2.32 -12.80 2.90
CA GLY A 104 1.10 -12.54 2.14
C GLY A 104 -0.15 -12.47 3.03
N GLY A 105 -0.25 -13.33 4.04
CA GLY A 105 -1.34 -13.27 5.02
C GLY A 105 -1.38 -11.95 5.78
N SER A 106 -0.23 -11.50 6.31
CA SER A 106 -0.15 -10.22 7.02
C SER A 106 -0.53 -9.02 6.14
N LEU A 107 -0.16 -9.05 4.86
CA LEU A 107 -0.58 -8.02 3.88
C LEU A 107 -2.09 -8.02 3.67
N VAL A 108 -2.68 -9.19 3.42
CA VAL A 108 -4.12 -9.33 3.18
C VAL A 108 -4.91 -8.93 4.43
N ASP A 109 -4.56 -9.44 5.61
CA ASP A 109 -5.24 -9.12 6.87
C ASP A 109 -5.19 -7.63 7.17
N THR A 110 -4.03 -7.02 6.97
CA THR A 110 -3.85 -5.57 7.16
C THR A 110 -4.67 -4.77 6.15
N ALA A 111 -4.72 -5.19 4.88
CA ALA A 111 -5.51 -4.53 3.85
C ALA A 111 -7.02 -4.62 4.12
N LEU A 112 -7.51 -5.77 4.59
CA LEU A 112 -8.89 -5.95 5.02
C LEU A 112 -9.22 -5.04 6.22
N GLY A 113 -8.32 -4.92 7.18
CA GLY A 113 -8.47 -3.99 8.30
C GLY A 113 -8.57 -2.52 7.86
N LEU A 114 -7.85 -2.13 6.80
CA LEU A 114 -7.93 -0.76 6.24
C LEU A 114 -9.26 -0.47 5.54
N ARG A 115 -9.92 -1.49 4.95
CA ARG A 115 -11.27 -1.33 4.37
C ARG A 115 -12.32 -0.95 5.39
N LEU A 116 -12.24 -1.55 6.57
CA LEU A 116 -13.18 -1.28 7.65
C LEU A 116 -13.04 0.17 8.13
N THR A 117 -11.85 0.75 8.06
CA THR A 117 -11.61 2.15 8.40
C THR A 117 -12.03 3.14 7.31
N SER A 118 -12.18 2.69 6.06
CA SER A 118 -12.57 3.54 4.93
C SER A 118 -14.07 3.50 4.61
N SER A 119 -14.87 2.69 5.32
CA SER A 119 -16.33 2.76 5.21
C SER A 119 -16.84 3.91 6.08
N PRO A 120 -17.37 5.01 5.49
CA PRO A 120 -18.05 6.01 6.27
C PRO A 120 -19.43 5.44 6.62
N CYS A 121 -19.66 5.10 7.88
CA CYS A 121 -21.03 4.94 8.34
C CYS A 121 -21.64 6.35 8.48
N GLY A 122 -22.59 6.68 7.60
CA GLY A 122 -23.49 7.82 7.68
C GLY A 122 -24.67 7.58 6.73
N PRO A 123 -25.94 7.68 7.19
CA PRO A 123 -27.10 7.24 6.42
C PRO A 123 -27.57 8.28 5.40
N GLY A 124 -28.11 7.81 4.28
CA GLY A 124 -29.04 8.56 3.44
C GLY A 124 -28.44 9.20 2.19
N LEU A 125 -28.39 8.45 1.09
CA LEU A 125 -28.52 8.95 -0.28
C LEU A 125 -29.04 7.81 -1.19
N GLU A 126 -30.11 7.13 -0.76
CA GLU A 126 -31.03 6.47 -1.70
C GLU A 126 -32.21 7.44 -1.91
N GLY A 127 -32.43 7.88 -3.14
CA GLY A 127 -33.53 8.78 -3.50
C GLY A 127 -33.08 10.17 -3.90
N ARG A 128 -32.44 10.28 -5.06
CA ARG A 128 -32.60 11.36 -6.05
C ARG A 128 -31.63 11.09 -7.21
N LEU A 129 -32.13 10.37 -8.20
CA LEU A 129 -32.14 10.67 -9.64
C LEU A 129 -32.53 9.40 -10.39
#